data_AF-A0A069IJZ0-F1
#
_entry.id   AF-A0A069IJZ0-F1
#
_cell.length_a   1.000
_cell.length_b   1.000
_cell.length_c   1.000
_cell.angle_alpha   90.00
_cell.angle_beta   90.00
_cell.angle_gamma   90.00
#
_symmetry.space_group_name_H-M   'P 1'
#
loop_
_entity.id
_entity.type
_entity.pdbx_description
1 polymer ?
#
loop_
_entity_poly.entity_id
_entity_poly.type
_entity_poly.pdbx_seq_one_letter_code
_entity_poly.pdbx_strand_id
1 'polypeptide(L)'
;MGKIYIDYLRNGQGATTVSAFSARARPGLGVSVPVSWEELEELTAGDHWTIQTALQRVEAAGYVDPWAEYADTRKVQQIGAAIRKLAG
;
A
#
# COMPACT_ATOMS: atom_id res chain seq x y z
N MET A 1 22.40 0.17 -14.11
CA MET A 1 21.60 -0.94 -13.55
C MET A 1 21.04 -0.48 -12.20
N GLY A 2 19.87 -0.95 -11.76
CA GLY A 2 19.23 -0.49 -10.51
C GLY A 2 18.10 0.52 -10.69
N LYS A 3 17.19 0.29 -11.64
CA LYS A 3 15.96 1.10 -11.80
C LYS A 3 14.76 0.34 -11.25
N ILE A 4 13.77 1.07 -10.77
CA ILE A 4 12.47 0.52 -10.36
C ILE A 4 11.53 0.55 -11.56
N TYR A 5 10.84 -0.57 -11.81
CA TYR A 5 9.78 -0.64 -12.80
C TYR A 5 8.44 -0.25 -12.16
N ILE A 6 7.76 0.74 -12.75
CA ILE A 6 6.41 1.12 -12.36
C ILE A 6 5.43 0.15 -13.03
N ASP A 7 5.05 -0.90 -12.31
CA ASP A 7 4.18 -1.97 -12.81
C ASP A 7 2.72 -1.52 -12.92
N TYR A 8 2.35 -0.96 -14.08
CA TYR A 8 0.97 -0.57 -14.40
C TYR A 8 0.12 -1.75 -14.89
N LEU A 9 0.69 -2.94 -15.10
CA LEU A 9 -0.02 -4.10 -15.66
C LEU A 9 -1.08 -4.65 -14.70
N ARG A 10 -1.03 -4.27 -13.43
CA ARG A 10 -2.02 -4.63 -12.40
C ARG A 10 -3.41 -4.02 -12.60
N ASN A 11 -3.53 -3.01 -13.45
CA ASN A 11 -4.81 -2.34 -13.74
C ASN A 11 -5.58 -2.97 -14.91
N GLY A 12 -5.05 -4.04 -15.52
CA GLY A 12 -5.73 -4.76 -16.60
C GLY A 12 -6.93 -5.57 -16.09
N GLN A 13 -7.91 -5.82 -16.97
CA GLN A 13 -9.05 -6.66 -16.65
C GLN A 13 -8.59 -8.07 -16.25
N GLY A 14 -9.05 -8.55 -15.09
CA GLY A 14 -8.68 -9.86 -14.55
C GLY A 14 -7.33 -9.91 -13.83
N ALA A 15 -6.55 -8.82 -13.84
CA ALA A 15 -5.34 -8.71 -13.03
C ALA A 15 -5.69 -8.56 -11.54
N THR A 16 -4.75 -8.92 -10.67
CA THR A 16 -4.94 -8.85 -9.21
C THR A 16 -3.77 -8.16 -8.51
N THR A 17 -4.09 -7.55 -7.37
CA THR A 17 -3.16 -6.99 -6.40
C THR A 17 -3.42 -7.66 -5.05
N VAL A 18 -2.37 -7.80 -4.24
CA VAL A 18 -2.51 -8.36 -2.91
C VAL A 18 -3.40 -7.47 -2.03
N SER A 19 -4.26 -8.07 -1.20
CA SER A 19 -5.11 -7.31 -0.29
C SER A 19 -4.29 -6.72 0.86
N ALA A 20 -4.69 -5.56 1.35
CA ALA A 20 -4.22 -5.05 2.63
C ALA A 20 -4.43 -6.11 3.73
N PHE A 21 -3.47 -6.21 4.64
CA PHE A 21 -3.35 -7.17 5.74
C PHE A 21 -3.31 -8.65 5.35
N SER A 22 -3.24 -8.99 4.06
CA SER A 22 -3.06 -10.39 3.65
C SER A 22 -1.60 -10.82 3.73
N ALA A 23 -1.39 -12.07 4.16
CA ALA A 23 -0.07 -12.70 4.25
C ALA A 23 0.46 -13.09 2.87
N ARG A 24 1.78 -13.19 2.75
CA ARG A 24 2.49 -13.64 1.55
C ARG A 24 3.09 -15.02 1.77
N ALA A 25 2.88 -15.93 0.82
CA ALA A 25 3.48 -17.26 0.82
C ALA A 25 4.98 -17.19 0.44
N ARG A 26 5.80 -16.64 1.35
CA ARG A 26 7.26 -16.52 1.26
C ARG A 26 7.87 -16.85 2.63
N PRO A 27 9.17 -17.18 2.71
CA PRO A 27 9.86 -17.34 3.99
C PRO A 27 9.61 -16.11 4.89
N GLY A 28 9.29 -16.35 6.16
CA GLY A 28 8.91 -15.29 7.11
C GLY A 28 7.45 -14.86 7.07
N LEU A 29 6.68 -15.22 6.03
CA LEU A 29 5.25 -14.90 5.91
C LEU A 29 4.96 -13.41 6.09
N GLY A 30 5.64 -12.56 5.31
CA GLY A 30 5.42 -11.12 5.30
C GLY A 30 3.95 -10.73 5.04
N VAL A 31 3.53 -9.57 5.55
CA VAL A 31 2.14 -9.07 5.45
C VAL A 31 2.13 -7.74 4.69
N SER A 32 1.13 -7.56 3.82
CA SER A 32 0.91 -6.29 3.11
C SER A 32 0.27 -5.27 4.04
N VAL A 33 1.05 -4.47 4.75
CA VAL A 33 0.55 -3.53 5.76
C VAL A 33 0.40 -2.11 5.18
N PRO A 34 -0.77 -1.46 5.33
CA PRO A 34 -0.93 -0.04 5.03
C PRO A 34 -0.02 0.83 5.90
N VAL A 35 0.58 1.85 5.29
CA VAL A 35 1.50 2.79 5.93
C VAL A 35 1.17 4.23 5.56
N SER A 36 1.57 5.17 6.41
CA SER A 36 1.52 6.61 6.13
C SER A 36 2.72 7.03 5.26
N TRP A 37 2.67 8.25 4.71
CA TRP A 37 3.80 8.80 3.95
C TRP A 37 4.97 9.16 4.86
N GLU A 38 4.68 9.62 6.07
CA GLU A 38 5.66 10.07 7.06
C GLU A 38 6.54 8.92 7.55
N GLU A 39 5.98 7.72 7.72
CA GLU A 39 6.75 6.56 8.20
C GLU A 39 7.47 5.78 7.07
N LEU A 40 7.20 6.11 5.80
CA LEU A 40 7.75 5.35 4.66
C LEU A 40 9.28 5.31 4.68
N GLU A 41 9.93 6.40 5.10
CA GLU A 41 11.40 6.49 5.17
C GLU A 41 12.01 5.61 6.27
N GLU A 42 11.22 5.20 7.26
CA GLU A 42 11.66 4.36 8.38
C GLU A 42 11.60 2.86 8.03
N LEU A 43 10.94 2.51 6.93
CA LEU A 43 10.77 1.12 6.51
C LEU A 43 12.07 0.56 5.92
N THR A 44 12.43 -0.63 6.39
CA THR A 44 13.68 -1.30 6.00
C THR A 44 13.51 -2.32 4.88
N ALA A 45 12.29 -2.82 4.65
CA ALA A 45 12.01 -3.85 3.66
C ALA A 45 10.52 -3.90 3.28
N GLY A 46 10.21 -4.53 2.13
CA GLY A 46 8.82 -4.75 1.70
C GLY A 46 8.04 -5.79 2.52
N ASP A 47 8.74 -6.54 3.37
CA ASP A 47 8.21 -7.51 4.34
C ASP A 47 8.54 -7.12 5.78
N HIS A 48 8.61 -5.81 6.06
CA HIS A 48 8.89 -5.25 7.38
C HIS A 48 8.02 -5.85 8.50
N TRP A 49 6.77 -6.19 8.19
CA TRP A 49 5.88 -6.94 9.08
C TRP A 49 5.61 -8.34 8.57
N THR A 50 5.47 -9.28 9.51
CA THR A 50 5.10 -10.67 9.27
C THR A 50 3.78 -11.00 9.95
N ILE A 51 3.24 -12.20 9.73
CA ILE A 51 2.05 -12.67 10.46
C ILE A 51 2.22 -12.63 11.99
N GLN A 52 3.47 -12.67 12.48
CA GLN A 52 3.77 -12.65 13.92
C GLN A 52 3.75 -11.23 14.50
N THR A 53 4.05 -10.21 13.69
CA THR A 53 4.24 -8.83 14.15
C THR A 53 3.18 -7.85 13.66
N ALA A 54 2.46 -8.18 12.58
CA ALA A 54 1.48 -7.27 11.98
C ALA A 54 0.33 -6.91 12.92
N LEU A 55 -0.16 -7.88 13.73
CA LEU A 55 -1.23 -7.61 14.69
C LEU A 55 -0.76 -6.67 15.81
N GLN A 56 0.47 -6.86 16.31
CA GLN A 56 1.06 -6.00 17.34
C GLN A 56 1.13 -4.54 16.90
N ARG A 57 1.33 -4.28 15.60
CA ARG A 57 1.30 -2.92 15.05
C ARG A 57 -0.09 -2.29 15.14
N VAL A 58 -1.13 -3.02 14.77
CA VAL A 58 -2.52 -2.50 14.78
C VAL A 58 -3.03 -2.31 16.21
N GLU A 59 -2.59 -3.16 17.14
CA GLU A 59 -2.95 -3.09 18.56
C GLU A 59 -2.07 -2.13 19.38
N ALA A 60 -1.02 -1.57 18.78
CA ALA A 60 -0.10 -0.68 19.48
C ALA A 60 -0.82 0.58 19.98
N ALA A 61 -0.46 1.01 21.20
CA ALA A 61 -0.97 2.26 21.76
C ALA A 61 -0.57 3.43 20.85
N GLY A 62 -1.55 4.22 20.43
CA GLY A 62 -1.33 5.34 19.51
C GLY A 62 -1.33 4.94 18.02
N TYR A 63 -1.69 3.69 17.68
CA TYR A 63 -1.95 3.34 16.29
C TYR A 63 -3.06 4.23 15.69
N VAL A 64 -2.75 4.85 14.57
CA VAL A 64 -3.69 5.58 13.72
C VAL A 64 -3.74 4.84 12.40
N ASP A 65 -4.95 4.48 11.94
CA ASP A 65 -5.13 3.83 10.65
C ASP A 65 -4.67 4.78 9.51
N PRO A 66 -3.58 4.47 8.79
CA PRO A 66 -3.09 5.33 7.72
C PRO A 66 -4.08 5.49 6.58
N TRP A 67 -5.05 4.58 6.46
CA TRP A 67 -6.06 4.56 5.40
C TRP A 67 -7.47 4.89 5.91
N ALA A 68 -7.60 5.51 7.09
CA ALA A 68 -8.90 5.85 7.70
C ALA A 68 -9.86 6.60 6.73
N GLU A 69 -9.32 7.44 5.85
CA GLU A 69 -10.08 8.25 4.89
C GLU A 69 -10.24 7.59 3.50
N TYR A 70 -9.71 6.39 3.28
CA TYR A 70 -9.68 5.73 1.97
C TYR A 70 -11.08 5.61 1.35
N ALA A 71 -12.07 5.21 2.17
CA ALA A 71 -13.46 5.04 1.72
C ALA A 71 -14.13 6.34 1.26
N ASP A 72 -13.72 7.49 1.80
CA ASP A 72 -14.33 8.79 1.51
C ASP A 72 -13.71 9.51 0.30
N THR A 73 -12.58 9.00 -0.21
CA THR A 73 -11.78 9.64 -1.26
C THR A 73 -12.54 9.84 -2.58
N ARG A 74 -13.55 9.00 -2.88
CA ARG A 74 -14.38 9.13 -4.10
C ARG A 74 -15.11 10.48 -4.18
N LYS A 75 -15.37 11.12 -3.03
CA LYS A 75 -16.03 12.44 -2.98
C LYS A 75 -15.14 13.56 -3.54
N VAL A 76 -13.82 13.33 -3.58
CA VAL A 76 -12.82 14.39 -3.82
C VAL A 76 -11.88 14.12 -5.00
N GLN A 77 -11.77 12.88 -5.50
CA GLN A 77 -10.80 12.53 -6.55
C GLN A 77 -11.43 11.87 -7.77
N GLN A 78 -11.03 12.34 -8.97
CA GLN A 78 -11.42 11.80 -10.28
C GLN A 78 -10.25 11.87 -11.28
N ILE A 79 -10.28 11.01 -12.31
CA ILE A 79 -9.20 10.88 -13.30
C ILE A 79 -9.02 12.12 -14.20
N GLY A 80 -10.06 12.96 -14.34
CA GLY A 80 -10.06 14.07 -15.29
C GLY A 80 -8.94 15.10 -15.07
N ALA A 81 -8.56 15.35 -13.82
CA ALA A 81 -7.45 16.25 -13.50
C ALA A 81 -6.09 15.70 -13.99
N ALA A 82 -5.86 14.40 -13.80
CA ALA A 82 -4.64 13.74 -14.27
C ALA A 82 -4.56 13.73 -15.80
N ILE A 83 -5.67 13.44 -16.49
CA ILE A 83 -5.74 13.46 -17.96
C ILE A 83 -5.36 14.85 -18.50
N ARG A 84 -5.92 15.92 -17.93
CA ARG A 84 -5.60 17.29 -18.36
C ARG A 84 -4.13 17.63 -18.18
N LYS A 85 -3.52 17.18 -17.08
CA LYS A 85 -2.09 17.41 -16.80
C LYS A 85 -1.18 16.68 -17.80
N LEU A 86 -1.60 15.51 -18.30
CA LEU A 86 -0.81 14.69 -19.25
C LEU A 86 -1.05 15.05 -20.72
N ALA A 87 -2.16 15.73 -21.03
CA ALA A 87 -2.52 16.15 -22.37
C ALA A 87 -1.90 17.50 -22.79
N GLY A 88 -1.27 18.21 -21.86
CA GLY A 88 -0.42 19.39 -22.11
C GLY A 88 1.05 19.00 -22.07
#